data_AF-A0A383EWQ6-F1
#
_entry.id   AF-A0A383EWQ6-F1
#
_cell.length_a   1.000
_cell.length_b   1.000
_cell.length_c   1.000
_cell.angle_alpha   90.00
_cell.angle_beta   90.00
_cell.angle_gamma   90.00
#
_symmetry.space_group_name_H-M   'P 1'
#
loop_
_entity.id
_entity.type
_entity.pdbx_description
1 polymer ?
#
loop_
_entity_poly.entity_id
_entity_poly.type
_entity_poly.pdbx_seq_one_letter_code
_entity_poly.pdbx_strand_id
1 'polypeptide(L)'
;STIDDYIKIGILSDALRNYLLRLGWSHKDKEIFTLNESINLFNLKGVGKSPSKLDMSRILSINEHYIKHMDEKELFNFLKIYSQKFKKSIDTSKENSLIKSMNFLKNKAKTLEDIYQNSQYILQDNIQISPEDSKLLDNSSKNIIKDFLDEFEKMSKITKENLEKTVNGLIDKHKTNFKGVGQPLRIVLTGSRFGPGIYNIILSLSKDVVIKRLKN
;
A
#
# COMPACT_ATOMS: atom_id res chain seq x y z
N SER A 1 -11.05 24.56 -5.06
CA SER A 1 -10.72 23.22 -5.56
C SER A 1 -11.80 22.76 -6.51
N THR A 2 -11.41 22.19 -7.64
CA THR A 2 -12.31 21.53 -8.60
C THR A 2 -12.44 20.05 -8.25
N ILE A 3 -13.43 19.36 -8.84
CA ILE A 3 -13.56 17.89 -8.70
C ILE A 3 -12.28 17.20 -9.19
N ASP A 4 -11.68 17.70 -10.27
CA ASP A 4 -10.45 17.15 -10.83
C ASP A 4 -9.26 17.21 -9.88
N ASP A 5 -9.19 18.20 -8.98
CA ASP A 5 -8.12 18.30 -7.99
C ASP A 5 -8.16 17.13 -6.99
N TYR A 6 -9.36 16.69 -6.61
CA TYR A 6 -9.55 15.52 -5.74
C TYR A 6 -9.21 14.21 -6.45
N ILE A 7 -9.59 14.10 -7.71
CA ILE A 7 -9.29 12.92 -8.53
C ILE A 7 -7.77 12.80 -8.73
N LYS A 8 -7.06 13.91 -8.98
CA LYS A 8 -5.60 13.96 -9.14
C LYS A 8 -4.84 13.45 -7.92
N ILE A 9 -5.34 13.73 -6.71
CA ILE A 9 -4.72 13.23 -5.47
C ILE A 9 -5.23 11.83 -5.09
N GLY A 10 -6.07 11.19 -5.90
CA GLY A 10 -6.51 9.82 -5.68
C GLY A 10 -7.66 9.66 -4.68
N ILE A 11 -8.56 10.64 -4.58
CA ILE A 11 -9.84 10.47 -3.87
C ILE A 11 -10.82 9.69 -4.75
N LEU A 12 -11.44 8.65 -4.18
CA LEU A 12 -12.47 7.86 -4.83
C LEU A 12 -13.76 8.69 -4.98
N SER A 13 -14.46 8.51 -6.11
CA SER A 13 -15.73 9.18 -6.39
C SER A 13 -16.75 8.97 -5.28
N ASP A 14 -16.82 7.76 -4.75
CA ASP A 14 -17.74 7.37 -3.70
C ASP A 14 -17.47 8.05 -2.37
N ALA A 15 -16.19 8.18 -2.01
CA ALA A 15 -15.77 8.90 -0.82
C ALA A 15 -16.05 10.41 -0.95
N LEU A 16 -15.76 10.99 -2.11
CA LEU A 16 -16.04 12.41 -2.36
C LEU A 16 -17.55 12.69 -2.32
N ARG A 17 -18.37 11.83 -2.94
CA ARG A 17 -19.84 11.93 -2.88
C ARG A 17 -20.33 11.88 -1.43
N ASN A 18 -19.87 10.90 -0.64
CA ASN A 18 -20.23 10.79 0.77
C ASN A 18 -19.84 12.05 1.53
N TYR A 19 -18.63 12.56 1.32
CA TYR A 19 -18.17 13.76 1.99
C TYR A 19 -19.06 14.97 1.65
N LEU A 20 -19.37 15.16 0.36
CA LEU A 20 -20.25 16.24 -0.10
C LEU A 20 -21.68 16.09 0.44
N LEU A 21 -22.20 14.86 0.52
CA LEU A 21 -23.47 14.60 1.19
C LEU A 21 -23.43 15.03 2.66
N ARG A 22 -22.35 14.73 3.37
CA ARG A 22 -22.17 15.13 4.78
C ARG A 22 -21.85 16.61 4.98
N LEU A 23 -21.67 17.35 3.90
CA LEU A 23 -21.39 18.78 3.92
C LEU A 23 -22.71 19.56 4.00
N GLY A 24 -23.26 19.63 5.21
CA GLY A 24 -24.50 20.36 5.50
C GLY A 24 -25.72 19.46 5.69
N TRP A 25 -25.61 18.16 5.41
CA TRP A 25 -26.64 17.19 5.77
C TRP A 25 -26.12 16.15 6.77
N SER A 26 -26.99 15.71 7.67
CA SER A 26 -26.68 14.70 8.69
C SER A 26 -27.84 13.72 8.86
N HIS A 27 -27.51 12.49 9.27
CA HIS A 27 -28.49 11.46 9.60
C HIS A 27 -28.01 10.67 10.81
N LYS A 28 -28.52 11.04 12.00
CA LYS A 28 -28.04 10.50 13.29
C LYS A 28 -26.50 10.61 13.35
N ASP A 29 -25.84 9.57 13.86
CA ASP A 29 -24.37 9.51 13.99
C ASP A 29 -23.68 8.81 12.80
N LYS A 30 -24.40 8.51 11.72
CA LYS A 30 -23.83 7.78 10.57
C LYS A 30 -22.96 8.70 9.73
N GLU A 31 -21.69 8.35 9.53
CA GLU A 31 -20.74 9.15 8.74
C GLU A 31 -20.49 8.57 7.34
N ILE A 32 -20.61 7.25 7.16
CA ILE A 32 -20.34 6.55 5.89
C ILE A 32 -21.64 6.09 5.21
N PHE A 33 -21.79 6.38 3.92
CA PHE A 33 -22.98 6.12 3.11
C PHE A 33 -22.65 5.56 1.73
N THR A 34 -23.16 4.38 1.44
CA THR A 34 -23.24 3.90 0.04
C THR A 34 -24.16 4.81 -0.78
N LEU A 35 -24.10 4.68 -2.12
CA LEU A 35 -25.02 5.41 -3.01
C LEU A 35 -26.49 5.11 -2.67
N ASN A 36 -26.83 3.84 -2.47
CA ASN A 36 -28.20 3.42 -2.15
C ASN A 36 -28.67 3.95 -0.80
N GLU A 37 -27.82 3.93 0.22
CA GLU A 37 -28.14 4.54 1.52
C GLU A 37 -28.34 6.05 1.40
N SER A 38 -27.51 6.72 0.58
CA SER A 38 -27.64 8.15 0.33
C SER A 38 -29.01 8.47 -0.27
N ILE A 39 -29.46 7.70 -1.25
CA ILE A 39 -30.78 7.88 -1.91
C ILE A 39 -31.92 7.61 -0.92
N ASN A 40 -31.86 6.51 -0.17
CA ASN A 40 -32.96 6.07 0.68
C ASN A 40 -33.13 6.91 1.96
N LEU A 41 -32.04 7.44 2.50
CA LEU A 41 -32.07 8.16 3.79
C LEU A 41 -32.18 9.68 3.62
N PHE A 42 -31.83 10.21 2.45
CA PHE A 42 -31.82 11.65 2.22
C PHE A 42 -33.20 12.28 2.42
N ASN A 43 -33.21 13.41 3.11
CA ASN A 43 -34.39 14.22 3.33
C ASN A 43 -33.98 15.64 3.71
N LEU A 44 -34.84 16.61 3.46
CA LEU A 44 -34.56 18.03 3.73
C LEU A 44 -34.49 18.37 5.24
N LYS A 45 -35.09 17.55 6.12
CA LYS A 45 -35.03 17.80 7.57
C LYS A 45 -33.63 17.62 8.14
N GLY A 46 -32.79 16.78 7.50
CA GLY A 46 -31.40 16.58 7.88
C GLY A 46 -30.45 17.69 7.42
N VAL A 47 -30.92 18.65 6.60
CA VAL A 47 -30.11 19.77 6.11
C VAL A 47 -30.01 20.85 7.19
N GLY A 48 -28.81 21.05 7.71
CA GLY A 48 -28.50 22.05 8.72
C GLY A 48 -28.26 23.44 8.12
N LYS A 49 -28.42 24.48 8.95
CA LYS A 49 -28.16 25.89 8.57
C LYS A 49 -26.73 26.34 8.89
N SER A 50 -25.95 25.51 9.57
CA SER A 50 -24.59 25.86 9.96
C SER A 50 -23.68 25.98 8.72
N PRO A 51 -22.75 26.94 8.71
CA PRO A 51 -21.83 27.12 7.60
C PRO A 51 -21.00 25.85 7.43
N SER A 52 -21.06 25.29 6.23
CA SER A 52 -20.27 24.13 5.88
C SER A 52 -18.89 24.56 5.41
N LYS A 53 -17.84 24.05 6.05
CA LYS A 53 -16.45 24.31 5.67
C LYS A 53 -15.84 23.05 5.06
N LEU A 54 -15.09 23.24 3.99
CA LEU A 54 -14.33 22.16 3.39
C LEU A 54 -13.17 21.74 4.32
N ASP A 55 -13.08 20.44 4.61
CA ASP A 55 -12.07 19.84 5.47
C ASP A 55 -11.41 18.66 4.76
N MET A 56 -10.16 18.87 4.32
CA MET A 56 -9.36 17.83 3.67
C MET A 56 -9.06 16.64 4.57
N SER A 57 -8.91 16.85 5.88
CA SER A 57 -8.62 15.76 6.82
C SER A 57 -9.81 14.79 6.90
N ARG A 58 -11.03 15.33 6.89
CA ARG A 58 -12.27 14.54 6.86
C ARG A 58 -12.46 13.82 5.52
N ILE A 59 -12.16 14.48 4.39
CA ILE A 59 -12.18 13.83 3.06
C ILE A 59 -11.24 12.62 3.06
N LEU A 60 -10.00 12.79 3.53
CA LEU A 60 -9.02 11.72 3.58
C LEU A 60 -9.43 10.59 4.52
N SER A 61 -10.04 10.89 5.67
CA SER A 61 -10.55 9.86 6.60
C SER A 61 -11.70 9.05 6.00
N ILE A 62 -12.63 9.69 5.31
CA ILE A 62 -13.69 8.99 4.58
C ILE A 62 -13.07 8.17 3.46
N ASN A 63 -12.16 8.72 2.66
CA ASN A 63 -11.53 8.01 1.56
C ASN A 63 -10.72 6.78 2.02
N GLU A 64 -9.99 6.89 3.14
CA GLU A 64 -9.32 5.76 3.79
C GLU A 64 -10.32 4.65 4.16
N HIS A 65 -11.50 5.02 4.67
CA HIS A 65 -12.56 4.04 4.96
C HIS A 65 -13.01 3.32 3.68
N TYR A 66 -13.28 4.04 2.59
CA TYR A 66 -13.66 3.41 1.32
C TYR A 66 -12.55 2.51 0.77
N ILE A 67 -11.31 2.99 0.72
CA ILE A 67 -10.15 2.20 0.27
C ILE A 67 -10.02 0.90 1.08
N LYS A 68 -10.13 0.99 2.40
CA LYS A 68 -9.95 -0.16 3.29
C LYS A 68 -11.01 -1.26 3.08
N HIS A 69 -12.26 -0.87 2.84
CA HIS A 69 -13.39 -1.79 2.74
C HIS A 69 -13.75 -2.21 1.30
N MET A 70 -13.09 -1.61 0.30
CA MET A 70 -13.26 -2.00 -1.10
C MET A 70 -12.60 -3.35 -1.40
N ASP A 71 -13.25 -4.12 -2.30
CA ASP A 71 -12.71 -5.36 -2.85
C ASP A 71 -11.37 -5.11 -3.54
N GLU A 72 -10.44 -6.06 -3.41
CA GLU A 72 -9.08 -5.91 -3.93
C GLU A 72 -9.03 -5.73 -5.46
N LYS A 73 -9.89 -6.42 -6.21
CA LYS A 73 -9.92 -6.30 -7.69
C LYS A 73 -10.53 -4.97 -8.10
N GLU A 74 -11.59 -4.55 -7.41
CA GLU A 74 -12.21 -3.24 -7.64
C GLU A 74 -11.22 -2.10 -7.34
N LEU A 75 -10.54 -2.15 -6.21
CA LEU A 75 -9.53 -1.17 -5.83
C LEU A 75 -8.36 -1.12 -6.82
N PHE A 76 -7.93 -2.29 -7.32
CA PHE A 76 -6.93 -2.35 -8.38
C PHE A 76 -7.41 -1.68 -9.67
N ASN A 77 -8.67 -1.83 -10.06
CA ASN A 77 -9.21 -1.14 -11.24
C ASN A 77 -9.17 0.38 -11.09
N PHE A 78 -9.53 0.89 -9.90
CA PHE A 78 -9.38 2.33 -9.60
C PHE A 78 -7.91 2.77 -9.68
N LEU A 79 -6.98 2.00 -9.10
CA LEU A 79 -5.55 2.28 -9.17
C LEU A 79 -5.04 2.28 -10.61
N LYS A 80 -5.49 1.35 -11.45
CA LYS A 80 -5.11 1.25 -12.87
C LYS A 80 -5.56 2.49 -13.65
N ILE A 81 -6.82 2.89 -13.50
CA ILE A 81 -7.37 4.10 -14.12
C ILE A 81 -6.62 5.35 -13.63
N TYR A 82 -6.39 5.46 -12.32
CA TYR A 82 -5.63 6.54 -11.72
C TYR A 82 -4.21 6.63 -12.30
N SER A 83 -3.53 5.50 -12.39
CA SER A 83 -2.15 5.41 -12.87
C SER A 83 -2.04 5.78 -14.35
N GLN A 84 -3.00 5.36 -15.17
CA GLN A 84 -3.09 5.74 -16.58
C GLN A 84 -3.31 7.25 -16.77
N LYS A 85 -4.09 7.89 -15.89
CA LYS A 85 -4.43 9.31 -16.02
C LYS A 85 -3.38 10.26 -15.45
N PHE A 86 -2.70 9.89 -14.37
CA PHE A 86 -1.84 10.82 -13.61
C PHE A 86 -0.42 10.33 -13.33
N LYS A 87 -0.10 9.08 -13.67
CA LYS A 87 1.20 8.45 -13.38
C LYS A 87 1.69 7.68 -14.61
N LYS A 88 2.46 6.61 -14.39
CA LYS A 88 2.82 5.66 -15.44
C LYS A 88 1.77 4.56 -15.51
N SER A 89 1.35 4.20 -16.72
CA SER A 89 0.46 3.05 -16.92
C SER A 89 1.07 1.78 -16.33
N ILE A 90 0.24 0.98 -15.67
CA ILE A 90 0.63 -0.30 -15.11
C ILE A 90 0.78 -1.30 -16.27
N ASP A 91 1.90 -2.01 -16.30
CA ASP A 91 2.12 -3.11 -17.24
C ASP A 91 1.24 -4.31 -16.85
N THR A 92 0.57 -4.91 -17.84
CA THR A 92 -0.20 -6.15 -17.74
C THR A 92 0.56 -7.25 -16.98
N SER A 93 1.89 -7.32 -17.14
CA SER A 93 2.75 -8.29 -16.46
C SER A 93 2.74 -8.16 -14.92
N LYS A 94 2.42 -6.98 -14.38
CA LYS A 94 2.43 -6.69 -12.94
C LYS A 94 1.05 -6.76 -12.28
N GLU A 95 -0.03 -6.80 -13.07
CA GLU A 95 -1.40 -6.69 -12.55
C GLU A 95 -1.74 -7.79 -11.54
N ASN A 96 -1.41 -9.04 -11.87
CA ASN A 96 -1.69 -10.18 -10.98
C ASN A 96 -0.98 -10.04 -9.63
N SER A 97 0.27 -9.57 -9.62
CA SER A 97 1.01 -9.32 -8.37
C SER A 97 0.37 -8.18 -7.57
N LEU A 98 -0.05 -7.10 -8.24
CA LEU A 98 -0.69 -5.96 -7.60
C LEU A 98 -2.04 -6.34 -6.98
N ILE A 99 -2.91 -7.02 -7.73
CA ILE A 99 -4.22 -7.48 -7.24
C ILE A 99 -4.05 -8.33 -5.97
N LYS A 100 -3.13 -9.32 -5.99
CA LYS A 100 -2.84 -10.17 -4.83
C LYS A 100 -2.24 -9.40 -3.65
N SER A 101 -1.64 -8.24 -3.90
CA SER A 101 -0.97 -7.40 -2.92
C SER A 101 -1.86 -6.29 -2.36
N MET A 102 -3.04 -6.05 -2.95
CA MET A 102 -3.91 -4.93 -2.56
C MET A 102 -4.28 -4.97 -1.08
N ASN A 103 -4.47 -6.17 -0.51
CA ASN A 103 -4.82 -6.35 0.90
C ASN A 103 -3.84 -5.67 1.86
N PHE A 104 -2.54 -5.62 1.53
CA PHE A 104 -1.54 -4.96 2.35
C PHE A 104 -1.07 -3.62 1.78
N LEU A 105 -1.20 -3.38 0.46
CA LEU A 105 -0.87 -2.09 -0.15
C LEU A 105 -1.87 -1.00 0.25
N LYS A 106 -3.13 -1.37 0.55
CA LYS A 106 -4.16 -0.47 1.06
C LYS A 106 -4.03 -0.14 2.56
N ASN A 107 -3.16 -0.85 3.30
CA ASN A 107 -3.00 -0.61 4.72
C ASN A 107 -2.41 0.78 4.99
N LYS A 108 -3.16 1.60 5.74
CA LYS A 108 -2.83 3.01 6.05
C LYS A 108 -2.77 3.93 4.82
N ALA A 109 -3.26 3.49 3.66
CA ALA A 109 -3.39 4.32 2.48
C ALA A 109 -4.66 5.17 2.60
N LYS A 110 -4.52 6.49 2.42
CA LYS A 110 -5.65 7.41 2.44
C LYS A 110 -6.09 7.79 1.03
N THR A 111 -5.28 7.50 0.02
CA THR A 111 -5.50 7.85 -1.37
C THR A 111 -4.99 6.75 -2.31
N LEU A 112 -5.44 6.79 -3.57
CA LEU A 112 -4.85 5.95 -4.63
C LEU A 112 -3.36 6.30 -4.87
N GLU A 113 -2.95 7.55 -4.60
CA GLU A 113 -1.54 7.92 -4.65
C GLU A 113 -0.71 7.16 -3.62
N ASP A 114 -1.19 7.05 -2.38
CA ASP A 114 -0.50 6.28 -1.34
C ASP A 114 -0.33 4.81 -1.77
N ILE A 115 -1.35 4.21 -2.37
CA ILE A 115 -1.29 2.84 -2.89
C ILE A 115 -0.28 2.75 -4.04
N TYR A 116 -0.31 3.70 -4.96
CA TYR A 116 0.64 3.76 -6.07
C TYR A 116 2.08 3.86 -5.57
N GLN A 117 2.35 4.70 -4.56
CA GLN A 117 3.65 4.82 -3.90
C GLN A 117 4.06 3.53 -3.18
N ASN A 118 3.14 2.93 -2.41
CA ASN A 118 3.37 1.64 -1.74
C ASN A 118 3.67 0.52 -2.74
N SER A 119 3.18 0.61 -3.97
CA SER A 119 3.36 -0.40 -5.01
C SER A 119 4.61 -0.20 -5.90
N GLN A 120 5.36 0.89 -5.72
CA GLN A 120 6.50 1.22 -6.59
C GLN A 120 7.52 0.10 -6.69
N TYR A 121 7.77 -0.62 -5.60
CA TYR A 121 8.73 -1.73 -5.61
C TYR A 121 8.27 -2.94 -6.43
N ILE A 122 6.97 -3.06 -6.73
CA ILE A 122 6.42 -4.09 -7.64
C ILE A 122 6.46 -3.57 -9.08
N LEU A 123 6.11 -2.29 -9.27
CA LEU A 123 6.03 -1.63 -10.57
C LEU A 123 7.39 -1.41 -11.25
N GLN A 124 8.44 -1.17 -10.47
CA GLN A 124 9.79 -0.91 -10.97
C GLN A 124 10.66 -2.16 -10.89
N ASP A 125 11.36 -2.50 -11.96
CA ASP A 125 12.29 -3.63 -11.95
C ASP A 125 13.60 -3.29 -11.22
N ASN A 126 14.08 -2.06 -11.42
CA ASN A 126 15.27 -1.53 -10.77
C ASN A 126 14.85 -0.59 -9.63
N ILE A 127 15.39 -0.84 -8.45
CA ILE A 127 15.09 -0.08 -7.24
C ILE A 127 16.27 0.81 -6.92
N GLN A 128 15.99 2.06 -6.56
CA GLN A 128 17.00 2.99 -6.05
C GLN A 128 16.90 3.06 -4.52
N ILE A 129 18.02 2.77 -3.85
CA ILE A 129 18.11 2.91 -2.39
C ILE A 129 18.50 4.35 -2.09
N SER A 130 17.76 5.02 -1.21
CA SER A 130 18.07 6.38 -0.79
C SER A 130 19.44 6.43 -0.08
N PRO A 131 20.20 7.54 -0.17
CA PRO A 131 21.46 7.69 0.58
C PRO A 131 21.29 7.53 2.10
N GLU A 132 20.12 7.88 2.63
CA GLU A 132 19.79 7.71 4.05
C GLU A 132 19.63 6.24 4.44
N ASP A 133 18.91 5.45 3.62
CA ASP A 133 18.68 4.04 3.90
C ASP A 133 19.90 3.18 3.56
N SER A 134 20.72 3.59 2.60
CA SER A 134 22.00 2.94 2.27
C SER A 134 22.96 2.94 3.48
N LYS A 135 22.96 4.02 4.28
CA LYS A 135 23.76 4.10 5.53
C LYS A 135 23.37 3.07 6.59
N LEU A 136 22.16 2.49 6.49
CA LEU A 136 21.69 1.44 7.40
C LEU A 136 22.15 0.04 6.98
N LEU A 137 22.75 -0.12 5.79
CA LEU A 137 23.27 -1.38 5.27
C LEU A 137 24.75 -1.56 5.63
N ASP A 138 25.01 -1.75 6.91
CA ASP A 138 26.34 -2.03 7.44
C ASP A 138 26.85 -3.45 7.09
N ASN A 139 28.06 -3.80 7.55
CA ASN A 139 28.65 -5.12 7.29
C ASN A 139 27.81 -6.26 7.88
N SER A 140 27.17 -6.05 9.04
CA SER A 140 26.28 -7.03 9.65
C SER A 140 25.05 -7.28 8.76
N SER A 141 24.45 -6.20 8.25
CA SER A 141 23.32 -6.24 7.34
C SER A 141 23.65 -6.99 6.05
N LYS A 142 24.82 -6.72 5.46
CA LYS A 142 25.30 -7.41 4.26
C LYS A 142 25.47 -8.92 4.48
N ASN A 143 25.99 -9.33 5.64
CA ASN A 143 26.09 -10.75 5.99
C ASN A 143 24.71 -11.41 6.12
N ILE A 144 23.75 -10.74 6.77
CA ILE A 144 22.37 -11.22 6.89
C ILE A 144 21.71 -11.36 5.51
N ILE A 145 21.88 -10.37 4.62
CA ILE A 145 21.33 -10.40 3.26
C ILE A 145 21.90 -11.57 2.48
N LYS A 146 23.23 -11.79 2.56
CA LYS A 146 23.91 -12.91 1.91
C LYS A 146 23.40 -14.25 2.44
N ASP A 147 23.33 -14.42 3.76
CA ASP A 147 22.86 -15.66 4.36
C ASP A 147 21.38 -15.94 4.05
N PHE A 148 20.54 -14.89 4.01
CA PHE A 148 19.16 -15.02 3.56
C PHE A 148 19.08 -15.45 2.10
N LEU A 149 19.90 -14.84 1.22
CA LEU A 149 19.95 -15.19 -0.19
C LEU A 149 20.31 -16.67 -0.39
N ASP A 150 21.35 -17.16 0.30
CA ASP A 150 21.81 -18.54 0.20
C ASP A 150 20.70 -19.55 0.57
N GLU A 151 19.89 -19.25 1.59
CA GLU A 151 18.75 -20.07 1.99
C GLU A 151 17.54 -19.90 1.06
N PHE A 152 17.29 -18.68 0.59
CA PHE A 152 16.18 -18.37 -0.30
C PHE A 152 16.34 -19.01 -1.70
N GLU A 153 17.57 -19.06 -2.23
CA GLU A 153 17.85 -19.73 -3.51
C GLU A 153 17.50 -21.22 -3.46
N LYS A 154 17.81 -21.90 -2.35
CA LYS A 154 17.52 -23.33 -2.12
C LYS A 154 16.04 -23.61 -1.83
N MET A 155 15.25 -22.59 -1.51
CA MET A 155 13.84 -22.75 -1.15
C MET A 155 13.00 -23.20 -2.36
N SER A 156 12.43 -24.40 -2.27
CA SER A 156 11.59 -24.98 -3.33
C SER A 156 10.19 -24.36 -3.39
N LYS A 157 9.60 -24.03 -2.23
CA LYS A 157 8.28 -23.42 -2.12
C LYS A 157 8.35 -22.16 -1.25
N ILE A 158 8.03 -21.02 -1.84
CA ILE A 158 8.01 -19.73 -1.13
C ILE A 158 6.64 -19.59 -0.45
N THR A 159 6.57 -19.98 0.82
CA THR A 159 5.40 -19.76 1.68
C THR A 159 5.76 -18.89 2.87
N LYS A 160 4.74 -18.31 3.51
CA LYS A 160 4.94 -17.52 4.72
C LYS A 160 5.62 -18.37 5.82
N GLU A 161 5.23 -19.62 6.02
CA GLU A 161 5.84 -20.47 7.06
C GLU A 161 7.33 -20.73 6.77
N ASN A 162 7.69 -20.97 5.50
CA ASN A 162 9.09 -21.21 5.13
C ASN A 162 9.93 -19.94 5.30
N LEU A 163 9.40 -18.77 4.93
CA LEU A 163 10.07 -17.49 5.15
C LEU A 163 10.23 -17.18 6.65
N GLU A 164 9.23 -17.49 7.46
CA GLU A 164 9.31 -17.34 8.92
C GLU A 164 10.40 -18.21 9.52
N LYS A 165 10.49 -19.49 9.13
CA LYS A 165 11.57 -20.39 9.55
C LYS A 165 12.95 -19.85 9.17
N THR A 166 13.13 -19.40 7.93
CA THR A 166 14.40 -18.82 7.46
C THR A 166 14.76 -17.57 8.26
N VAL A 167 13.82 -16.64 8.44
CA VAL A 167 14.07 -15.40 9.20
C VAL A 167 14.40 -15.69 10.66
N ASN A 168 13.70 -16.61 11.32
CA ASN A 168 14.00 -17.00 12.70
C ASN A 168 15.40 -17.64 12.81
N GLY A 169 15.78 -18.51 11.87
CA GLY A 169 17.13 -19.07 11.83
C GLY A 169 18.23 -18.00 11.70
N LEU A 170 17.98 -16.94 10.92
CA LEU A 170 18.91 -15.80 10.82
C LEU A 170 18.95 -14.96 12.08
N ILE A 171 17.80 -14.75 12.75
CA ILE A 171 17.74 -14.05 14.04
C ILE A 171 18.66 -14.75 15.05
N ASP A 172 18.58 -16.07 15.15
CA ASP A 172 19.41 -16.88 16.06
C ASP A 172 20.88 -16.84 15.65
N LYS A 173 21.19 -17.07 14.36
CA LYS A 173 22.56 -17.10 13.81
C LYS A 173 23.30 -15.77 14.04
N HIS A 174 22.62 -14.65 13.79
CA HIS A 174 23.21 -13.32 13.91
C HIS A 174 22.99 -12.67 15.29
N LYS A 175 22.39 -13.40 16.25
CA LYS A 175 22.08 -12.92 17.61
C LYS A 175 21.39 -11.55 17.59
N THR A 176 20.38 -11.41 16.74
CA THR A 176 19.67 -10.14 16.50
C THR A 176 18.18 -10.27 16.82
N ASN A 177 17.34 -9.43 16.23
CA ASN A 177 15.90 -9.51 16.33
C ASN A 177 15.25 -9.37 14.94
N PHE A 178 13.92 -9.47 14.89
CA PHE A 178 13.18 -9.37 13.63
C PHE A 178 13.44 -8.08 12.86
N LYS A 179 13.62 -6.94 13.55
CA LYS A 179 13.95 -5.67 12.89
C LYS A 179 15.35 -5.73 12.27
N GLY A 180 16.31 -6.32 12.97
CA GLY A 180 17.68 -6.49 12.48
C GLY A 180 17.79 -7.33 11.20
N VAL A 181 16.90 -8.31 11.00
CA VAL A 181 16.84 -9.09 9.75
C VAL A 181 15.91 -8.43 8.71
N GLY A 182 14.71 -8.04 9.13
CA GLY A 182 13.67 -7.57 8.22
C GLY A 182 13.96 -6.21 7.60
N GLN A 183 14.64 -5.30 8.31
CA GLN A 183 14.93 -3.96 7.78
C GLN A 183 15.95 -4.00 6.64
N PRO A 184 17.12 -4.67 6.74
CA PRO A 184 18.04 -4.80 5.62
C PRO A 184 17.40 -5.43 4.37
N LEU A 185 16.67 -6.54 4.56
CA LEU A 185 15.97 -7.21 3.46
C LEU A 185 14.95 -6.28 2.82
N ARG A 186 14.19 -5.52 3.62
CA ARG A 186 13.23 -4.55 3.09
C ARG A 186 13.93 -3.49 2.23
N ILE A 187 15.00 -2.88 2.74
CA ILE A 187 15.72 -1.81 2.02
C ILE A 187 16.19 -2.32 0.66
N VAL A 188 16.78 -3.50 0.60
CA VAL A 188 17.27 -4.06 -0.68
C VAL A 188 16.14 -4.45 -1.62
N LEU A 189 15.01 -4.92 -1.09
CA LEU A 189 13.86 -5.31 -1.91
C LEU A 189 12.98 -4.15 -2.36
N THR A 190 12.93 -3.04 -1.62
CA THR A 190 11.99 -1.93 -1.88
C THR A 190 12.65 -0.57 -2.08
N GLY A 191 13.91 -0.42 -1.71
CA GLY A 191 14.65 0.86 -1.79
C GLY A 191 14.43 1.74 -0.56
N SER A 192 13.60 1.29 0.39
CA SER A 192 13.26 2.05 1.58
C SER A 192 13.21 1.20 2.84
N ARG A 193 13.55 1.79 3.99
CA ARG A 193 13.30 1.16 5.30
C ARG A 193 11.82 1.10 5.67
N PHE A 194 10.98 1.87 5.00
CA PHE A 194 9.54 1.90 5.19
C PHE A 194 8.83 1.04 4.14
N GLY A 195 7.63 0.56 4.48
CA GLY A 195 6.80 -0.22 3.58
C GLY A 195 6.13 -1.42 4.27
N PRO A 196 5.56 -2.33 3.47
CA PRO A 196 4.86 -3.49 3.99
C PRO A 196 5.75 -4.43 4.84
N GLY A 197 5.10 -5.42 5.46
CA GLY A 197 5.80 -6.51 6.13
C GLY A 197 6.72 -7.26 5.14
N ILE A 198 7.89 -7.69 5.60
CA ILE A 198 8.91 -8.30 4.72
C ILE A 198 8.40 -9.53 3.99
N TYR A 199 7.57 -10.35 4.64
CA TYR A 199 6.95 -11.51 4.02
C TYR A 199 6.00 -11.15 2.88
N ASN A 200 5.19 -10.09 3.05
CA ASN A 200 4.30 -9.60 2.00
C ASN A 200 5.09 -9.08 0.80
N ILE A 201 6.20 -8.37 1.05
CA ILE A 201 7.10 -7.91 -0.01
C ILE A 201 7.64 -9.10 -0.79
N ILE A 202 8.23 -10.10 -0.13
CA ILE A 202 8.82 -11.26 -0.79
C ILE A 202 7.77 -12.05 -1.57
N LEU A 203 6.58 -12.27 -1.00
CA LEU A 203 5.49 -13.02 -1.64
C LEU A 203 4.86 -12.27 -2.83
N SER A 204 5.00 -10.95 -2.92
CA SER A 204 4.48 -10.14 -4.02
C SER A 204 5.39 -10.12 -5.26
N LEU A 205 6.65 -10.53 -5.10
CA LEU A 205 7.67 -10.51 -6.14
C LEU A 205 7.94 -11.93 -6.65
N SER A 206 8.38 -12.05 -7.90
CA SER A 206 8.85 -13.34 -8.40
C SER A 206 10.18 -13.70 -7.73
N LYS A 207 10.47 -15.02 -7.63
CA LYS A 207 11.71 -15.53 -7.04
C LYS A 207 12.94 -14.89 -7.69
N ASP A 208 12.95 -14.77 -9.02
CA ASP A 208 14.06 -14.20 -9.77
C ASP A 208 14.28 -12.71 -9.46
N VAL A 209 13.20 -11.94 -9.27
CA VAL A 209 13.30 -10.52 -8.88
C VAL A 209 13.87 -10.38 -7.47
N VAL A 210 13.43 -11.22 -6.53
CA VAL A 210 13.96 -11.23 -5.16
C VAL A 210 15.46 -11.55 -5.17
N ILE A 211 15.86 -12.63 -5.85
CA ILE A 211 17.28 -13.04 -5.97
C ILE A 211 18.11 -11.92 -6.62
N LYS A 212 17.64 -11.37 -7.74
CA LYS A 212 18.34 -10.30 -8.45
C LYS A 212 18.58 -9.08 -7.54
N ARG A 213 17.58 -8.69 -6.75
CA ARG A 213 17.69 -7.55 -5.84
C ARG A 213 18.66 -7.83 -4.69
N LEU A 214 18.60 -9.03 -4.10
CA LEU A 214 19.49 -9.43 -3.00
C LEU A 214 20.97 -9.56 -3.40
N LYS A 215 21.27 -9.76 -4.70
CA LYS A 215 22.64 -9.83 -5.23
C LYS A 215 23.27 -8.46 -5.50
N ASN A 216 22.47 -7.41 -5.65
CA ASN A 216 22.92 -6.04 -5.93
C ASN A 216 23.34 -5.32 -4.64
#